data_AF-A0A4Y9KYC5-F1
#
_entry.id   AF-A0A4Y9KYC5-F1
#
_cell.length_a   1.000
_cell.length_b   1.000
_cell.length_c   1.000
_cell.angle_alpha   90.00
_cell.angle_beta   90.00
_cell.angle_gamma   90.00
#
_symmetry.space_group_name_H-M   'P 1'
#
loop_
_entity.id
_entity.type
_entity.pdbx_description
1 polymer ?
#
loop_
_entity_poly.entity_id
_entity_poly.type
_entity_poly.pdbx_seq_one_letter_code
_entity_poly.pdbx_strand_id
1 'polypeptide(L)'
;MWMCYVRHSPIAAGILLLLLANQPPILARGSLGGHEDPWNSERIDRLPLDVRRAVTHMCGNAARAAHYFATYFDNSRLIKLHFEHLHCDEHAQFCRGTSCLRQEYISTGGHYQLMRSYYGRDD
;
A
#
# COMPACT_ATOMS: atom_id res chain seq x y z
N MET A 1 54.06 29.33 -35.57
CA MET A 1 54.48 28.94 -34.20
C MET A 1 53.43 28.00 -33.62
N TRP A 2 53.89 26.82 -33.21
CA TRP A 2 53.30 25.72 -32.42
C TRP A 2 51.85 25.20 -32.62
N MET A 3 51.78 24.00 -33.22
CA MET A 3 50.82 22.95 -32.85
C MET A 3 51.09 22.45 -31.42
N CYS A 4 50.10 22.53 -30.53
CA CYS A 4 50.12 21.81 -29.26
C CYS A 4 49.51 20.41 -29.47
N TYR A 5 50.38 19.42 -29.70
CA TYR A 5 50.03 18.01 -29.67
C TYR A 5 49.73 17.62 -28.21
N VAL A 6 48.47 17.37 -27.87
CA VAL A 6 48.08 16.85 -26.55
C VAL A 6 48.55 15.39 -26.49
N ARG A 7 49.71 15.15 -25.87
CA ARG A 7 50.18 13.80 -25.53
C ARG A 7 49.23 13.23 -24.47
N HIS A 8 48.27 12.40 -24.89
CA HIS A 8 47.46 11.60 -23.98
C HIS A 8 48.39 10.68 -23.18
N SER A 9 48.59 11.01 -21.89
CA SER A 9 49.47 10.28 -20.99
C SER A 9 48.85 8.91 -20.66
N PRO A 10 49.49 7.78 -21.03
CA PRO A 10 48.97 6.44 -20.75
C PRO A 10 48.86 6.15 -19.23
N ILE A 11 49.54 6.97 -18.42
CA ILE A 11 49.54 6.89 -16.96
C ILE A 11 48.16 7.21 -16.39
N ALA A 12 47.45 8.19 -16.97
CA ALA A 12 46.11 8.57 -16.50
C ALA A 12 45.09 7.44 -16.73
N ALA A 13 45.21 6.71 -17.85
CA ALA A 13 44.38 5.56 -18.14
C ALA A 13 44.66 4.38 -17.19
N GLY A 14 45.94 4.13 -16.87
CA GLY A 14 46.33 3.09 -15.93
C GLY A 14 45.79 3.31 -14.51
N ILE A 15 45.82 4.55 -14.02
CA ILE A 15 45.30 4.91 -12.70
C ILE A 15 43.77 4.70 -12.64
N LEU A 16 43.05 5.06 -13.70
CA LEU A 16 41.59 4.87 -13.76
C LEU A 16 41.19 3.39 -13.78
N LEU A 17 41.94 2.55 -14.50
CA LEU A 17 41.73 1.09 -14.54
C LEU A 17 41.99 0.43 -13.19
N LEU A 18 43.02 0.87 -12.46
CA LEU A 18 43.33 0.37 -11.12
C LEU A 18 42.26 0.77 -10.09
N LEU A 19 41.64 1.94 -10.24
CA LEU A 19 40.53 2.38 -9.38
C LEU A 19 39.25 1.56 -9.60
N LEU A 20 38.96 1.17 -10.84
CA LEU A 20 37.78 0.35 -11.18
C LEU A 20 37.94 -1.12 -10.74
N ALA A 21 39.16 -1.66 -10.77
CA ALA A 21 39.43 -3.05 -10.40
C ALA A 21 39.33 -3.31 -8.89
N ASN A 22 39.33 -2.26 -8.06
CA ASN A 22 39.41 -2.37 -6.60
C ASN A 22 38.06 -2.17 -5.89
N GLN A 23 36.93 -2.37 -6.59
CA GLN A 23 35.62 -2.27 -5.95
C GLN A 23 35.36 -3.54 -5.10
N PRO A 24 35.10 -3.41 -3.79
CA PRO A 24 34.70 -4.56 -2.98
C PRO A 24 33.35 -5.10 -3.49
N PRO A 25 33.10 -6.42 -3.39
CA PRO A 25 31.81 -6.98 -3.76
C PRO A 25 30.73 -6.34 -2.87
N ILE A 26 29.87 -5.53 -3.47
CA ILE A 26 28.67 -5.02 -2.80
C ILE A 26 27.72 -6.22 -2.71
N LEU A 27 27.73 -6.90 -1.57
CA LEU A 27 26.70 -7.87 -1.23
C LEU A 27 25.40 -7.10 -0.98
N ALA A 28 24.59 -6.97 -2.02
CA ALA A 28 23.21 -6.53 -1.88
C ALA A 28 22.46 -7.57 -1.04
N ARG A 29 22.26 -7.26 0.24
CA ARG A 29 21.45 -8.08 1.15
C ARG A 29 19.99 -7.95 0.69
N GLY A 30 19.54 -8.87 -0.17
CA GLY A 30 18.13 -9.04 -0.45
C GLY A 30 17.42 -9.39 0.86
N SER A 31 16.49 -8.54 1.31
CA SER A 31 15.52 -8.96 2.31
C SER A 31 14.76 -10.14 1.71
N LEU A 32 14.87 -11.34 2.30
CA LEU A 32 13.83 -12.34 2.08
C LEU A 32 12.55 -11.70 2.59
N GLY A 33 11.72 -11.25 1.66
CA GLY A 33 10.42 -10.66 1.96
C GLY A 33 9.64 -11.65 2.81
N GLY A 34 9.60 -11.41 4.12
CA GLY A 34 8.59 -12.02 4.97
C GLY A 34 7.27 -11.66 4.34
N HIS A 35 6.47 -12.68 3.99
CA HIS A 35 5.08 -12.47 3.58
C HIS A 35 4.43 -11.67 4.70
N GLU A 36 4.23 -10.37 4.49
CA GLU A 36 3.39 -9.55 5.36
C GLU A 36 2.02 -10.25 5.39
N ASP A 37 1.49 -10.55 6.59
CA ASP A 37 0.14 -11.11 6.69
C ASP A 37 -0.80 -10.18 5.91
N PRO A 38 -1.48 -10.67 4.86
CA PRO A 38 -2.38 -9.83 4.10
C PRO A 38 -3.47 -9.24 4.99
N TRP A 39 -3.77 -9.80 6.17
CA TRP A 39 -4.80 -9.35 7.09
C TRP A 39 -4.23 -8.61 8.29
N ASN A 40 -4.30 -7.28 8.29
CA ASN A 40 -3.75 -6.46 9.38
C ASN A 40 -4.84 -5.61 10.05
N SER A 41 -4.92 -5.65 11.39
CA SER A 41 -5.84 -4.84 12.20
C SER A 41 -5.49 -3.34 12.19
N GLU A 42 -4.22 -2.99 12.02
CA GLU A 42 -3.76 -1.59 11.92
C GLU A 42 -4.44 -0.84 10.76
N ARG A 43 -4.85 -1.56 9.70
CA ARG A 43 -5.62 -0.97 8.59
C ARG A 43 -7.01 -0.54 9.02
N ILE A 44 -7.63 -1.23 9.98
CA ILE A 44 -8.89 -0.81 10.62
C ILE A 44 -8.65 0.40 11.53
N ASP A 45 -7.55 0.39 12.29
CA ASP A 45 -7.22 1.48 13.21
C ASP A 45 -6.97 2.81 12.50
N ARG A 46 -6.42 2.78 11.29
CA ARG A 46 -6.17 3.96 10.45
C ARG A 46 -7.42 4.55 9.78
N LEU A 47 -8.58 3.89 9.88
CA LEU A 47 -9.83 4.45 9.34
C LEU A 47 -10.25 5.69 10.14
N PRO A 48 -10.98 6.63 9.50
CA PRO A 48 -11.65 7.70 10.23
C PRO A 48 -12.56 7.15 11.32
N LEU A 49 -12.65 7.87 12.44
CA LEU A 49 -13.35 7.40 13.64
C LEU A 49 -14.78 6.92 13.36
N ASP A 50 -15.54 7.66 12.54
CA ASP A 50 -16.93 7.32 12.20
C ASP A 50 -17.01 6.00 11.42
N VAL A 51 -16.11 5.83 10.44
CA VAL A 51 -16.02 4.63 9.59
C VAL A 51 -15.54 3.43 10.43
N ARG A 52 -14.51 3.63 11.25
CA ARG A 52 -13.99 2.60 12.16
C ARG A 52 -15.07 2.08 13.09
N ARG A 53 -15.84 2.97 13.73
CA ARG A 53 -16.96 2.59 14.61
C ARG A 53 -18.00 1.76 13.88
N ALA A 54 -18.36 2.14 12.65
CA ALA A 54 -19.31 1.37 11.84
C ALA A 54 -18.78 -0.05 11.56
N VAL A 55 -17.52 -0.17 11.14
CA VAL A 55 -16.87 -1.47 10.88
C VAL A 55 -16.80 -2.33 12.13
N THR A 56 -16.36 -1.77 13.26
CA THR A 56 -16.32 -2.48 14.55
C THR A 56 -17.71 -2.92 15.01
N HIS A 57 -18.76 -2.13 14.76
CA HIS A 57 -20.12 -2.52 15.09
C HIS A 57 -20.61 -3.73 14.27
N MET A 58 -20.16 -3.85 13.01
CA MET A 58 -20.52 -4.98 12.14
C MET A 58 -19.65 -6.23 12.37
N CYS A 59 -18.36 -6.03 12.67
CA CYS A 59 -17.33 -7.06 12.63
C CYS A 59 -16.80 -7.47 14.01
N GLY A 60 -17.16 -6.71 15.05
CA GLY A 60 -16.56 -6.83 16.38
C GLY A 60 -15.17 -6.18 16.44
N ASN A 61 -14.49 -6.42 17.58
CA ASN A 61 -13.21 -5.77 17.90
C ASN A 61 -11.99 -6.45 17.24
N ALA A 62 -12.13 -7.67 16.73
CA ALA A 62 -11.04 -8.44 16.12
C ALA A 62 -10.98 -8.29 14.58
N ALA A 63 -11.54 -7.21 14.05
CA ALA A 63 -11.57 -6.93 12.62
C ALA A 63 -10.16 -6.80 12.03
N ARG A 64 -9.88 -7.55 10.96
CA ARG A 64 -8.63 -7.46 10.19
C ARG A 64 -8.95 -7.15 8.74
N ALA A 65 -8.15 -6.29 8.11
CA ALA A 65 -8.40 -5.84 6.75
C ALA A 65 -7.22 -6.12 5.82
N ALA A 66 -7.56 -6.51 4.59
CA ALA A 66 -6.61 -6.55 3.48
C ALA A 66 -6.30 -5.15 2.92
N HIS A 67 -5.30 -5.05 2.05
CA HIS A 67 -4.76 -3.77 1.60
C HIS A 67 -5.82 -2.89 0.92
N TYR A 68 -6.72 -3.52 0.17
CA TYR A 68 -7.78 -2.85 -0.58
C TYR A 68 -9.11 -2.78 0.17
N PHE A 69 -9.13 -2.99 1.49
CA PHE A 69 -10.37 -2.85 2.25
C PHE A 69 -10.98 -1.45 2.16
N ALA A 70 -10.15 -0.40 2.17
CA ALA A 70 -10.59 0.99 2.11
C ALA A 70 -9.82 1.76 1.04
N THR A 71 -10.53 2.27 0.04
CA THR A 71 -9.96 3.10 -1.02
C THR A 71 -10.45 4.54 -0.87
N TYR A 72 -9.52 5.49 -0.89
CA TYR A 72 -9.80 6.91 -0.71
C TYR A 72 -9.82 7.61 -2.07
N PHE A 73 -10.82 8.45 -2.28
CA PHE A 73 -11.05 9.23 -3.50
C PHE A 73 -11.28 10.69 -3.15
N ASP A 74 -11.15 11.56 -4.16
CA ASP A 74 -11.44 12.99 -4.06
C ASP A 74 -10.78 13.65 -2.84
N ASN A 75 -9.45 13.54 -2.74
CA ASN A 75 -8.67 14.05 -1.60
C ASN A 75 -9.21 13.57 -0.23
N SER A 76 -9.52 12.27 -0.15
CA SER A 76 -10.11 11.61 1.02
C SER A 76 -11.55 12.05 1.35
N ARG A 77 -12.23 12.85 0.51
CA ARG A 77 -13.64 13.20 0.74
C ARG A 77 -14.57 12.01 0.56
N LEU A 78 -14.20 11.03 -0.25
CA LEU A 78 -14.97 9.82 -0.46
C LEU A 78 -14.13 8.58 -0.09
N ILE A 79 -14.71 7.68 0.68
CA ILE A 79 -14.10 6.39 1.04
C ILE A 79 -14.99 5.28 0.51
N LYS A 80 -14.41 4.34 -0.23
CA LYS A 80 -15.09 3.11 -0.61
C LYS A 80 -14.54 1.95 0.20
N LEU A 81 -15.44 1.26 0.88
CA LEU A 81 -15.15 0.04 1.61
C LEU A 81 -15.52 -1.19 0.78
N HIS A 82 -14.71 -2.23 0.95
CA HIS A 82 -14.66 -3.43 0.13
C HIS A 82 -14.69 -4.63 1.07
N PHE A 83 -15.88 -5.13 1.43
CA PHE A 83 -16.01 -6.07 2.55
C PHE A 83 -15.56 -7.49 2.25
N GLU A 84 -15.29 -7.83 0.98
CA GLU A 84 -14.55 -9.04 0.62
C GLU A 84 -13.11 -9.03 1.14
N HIS A 85 -12.58 -7.84 1.42
CA HIS A 85 -11.28 -7.60 2.03
C HIS A 85 -11.36 -7.36 3.55
N LEU A 86 -12.48 -7.73 4.19
CA LEU A 86 -12.66 -7.67 5.64
C LEU A 86 -12.78 -9.07 6.22
N HIS A 87 -11.94 -9.38 7.19
CA HIS A 87 -12.01 -10.61 7.97
C HIS A 87 -12.51 -10.30 9.38
N CYS A 88 -13.63 -10.92 9.75
CA CYS A 88 -14.14 -10.95 11.11
C CYS A 88 -14.00 -12.36 11.68
N ASP A 89 -14.26 -12.52 12.97
CA ASP A 89 -14.48 -13.85 13.53
C ASP A 89 -15.77 -14.49 12.95
N GLU A 90 -16.03 -15.75 13.31
CA GLU A 90 -16.84 -16.77 12.59
C GLU A 90 -18.27 -16.41 12.11
N HIS A 91 -18.79 -15.21 12.36
CA HIS A 91 -20.21 -14.89 12.20
C HIS A 91 -20.55 -13.87 11.10
N ALA A 92 -19.59 -13.10 10.59
CA ALA A 92 -19.92 -12.03 9.63
C ALA A 92 -19.82 -12.52 8.17
N GLN A 93 -20.97 -12.67 7.50
CA GLN A 93 -21.02 -12.91 6.05
C GLN A 93 -21.35 -11.62 5.30
N PHE A 94 -20.35 -11.02 4.66
CA PHE A 94 -20.54 -9.81 3.84
C PHE A 94 -20.74 -10.10 2.35
N CYS A 95 -20.53 -11.34 1.93
CA CYS A 95 -20.70 -11.76 0.55
C CYS A 95 -21.95 -12.64 0.38
N ARG A 96 -22.69 -12.38 -0.71
CA ARG A 96 -23.85 -13.14 -1.18
C ARG A 96 -23.53 -13.65 -2.58
N GLY A 97 -23.25 -14.94 -2.69
CA GLY A 97 -22.81 -15.56 -3.95
C GLY A 97 -21.54 -14.89 -4.46
N THR A 98 -21.58 -14.35 -5.68
CA THR A 98 -20.45 -13.65 -6.32
C THR A 98 -20.41 -12.14 -6.04
N SER A 99 -21.23 -11.64 -5.13
CA SER A 99 -21.33 -10.21 -4.84
C SER A 99 -21.04 -9.96 -3.36
N CYS A 100 -20.29 -8.91 -3.05
CA CYS A 100 -19.90 -8.56 -1.70
C CYS A 100 -20.38 -7.16 -1.35
N LEU A 101 -20.58 -6.94 -0.05
CA LEU A 101 -20.99 -5.65 0.47
C LEU A 101 -19.94 -4.59 0.12
N ARG A 102 -20.42 -3.48 -0.44
CA ARG A 102 -19.67 -2.26 -0.69
C ARG A 102 -20.36 -1.14 0.07
N GLN A 103 -19.57 -0.27 0.68
CA GLN A 103 -20.09 0.94 1.31
C GLN A 103 -19.28 2.15 0.85
N GLU A 104 -19.96 3.26 0.61
CA GLU A 104 -19.34 4.52 0.24
C GLU A 104 -19.65 5.54 1.34
N TYR A 105 -18.62 6.17 1.89
CA TYR A 105 -18.72 7.20 2.91
C TYR A 105 -18.23 8.54 2.37
N ILE A 106 -18.98 9.61 2.64
CA ILE A 106 -18.63 10.96 2.22
C ILE A 106 -18.30 11.83 3.43
N SER A 107 -17.25 12.65 3.32
CA SER A 107 -16.87 13.64 4.33
C SER A 107 -17.78 14.85 4.26
N THR A 108 -18.49 15.12 5.35
CA THR A 108 -19.37 16.29 5.52
C THR A 108 -19.09 16.92 6.88
N GLY A 109 -18.64 18.18 6.89
CA GLY A 109 -18.38 18.92 8.15
C GLY A 109 -17.31 18.27 9.05
N GLY A 110 -16.34 17.57 8.48
CA GLY A 110 -15.28 16.88 9.22
C GLY A 110 -15.63 15.47 9.70
N HIS A 111 -16.86 15.01 9.44
CA HIS A 111 -17.33 13.66 9.77
C HIS A 111 -17.58 12.84 8.50
N TYR A 112 -17.42 11.53 8.60
CA TYR A 112 -17.78 10.64 7.48
C TYR A 112 -19.19 10.07 7.68
N GLN A 113 -20.02 10.20 6.64
CA GLN A 113 -21.40 9.71 6.63
C GLN A 113 -21.56 8.65 5.56
N LEU A 114 -22.32 7.59 5.86
CA LEU A 114 -22.64 6.54 4.89
C LEU A 114 -23.54 7.13 3.79
N MET A 115 -23.01 7.22 2.56
CA MET A 115 -23.72 7.72 1.39
C MET A 115 -24.42 6.59 0.63
N ARG A 116 -23.76 5.44 0.51
CA ARG A 116 -24.28 4.30 -0.26
C ARG A 116 -23.87 2.98 0.38
N SER A 117 -24.78 2.01 0.37
CA SER A 117 -24.50 0.61 0.69
C SER A 117 -25.15 -0.28 -0.35
N TYR A 118 -24.39 -1.18 -0.95
CA TYR A 118 -24.85 -2.04 -2.05
C TYR A 118 -24.03 -3.31 -2.13
N TYR A 119 -24.52 -4.31 -2.87
CA TYR A 119 -23.75 -5.51 -3.21
C TYR A 119 -23.22 -5.35 -4.63
N GLY A 120 -21.92 -5.54 -4.82
CA GLY A 120 -21.24 -5.45 -6.12
C GLY A 120 -20.29 -6.63 -6.31
N ARG A 121 -19.89 -6.89 -7.55
CA ARG A 121 -18.79 -7.84 -7.82
C ARG A 121 -17.45 -7.12 -7.64
N ASP A 122 -16.35 -7.85 -7.67
CA ASP A 122 -15.04 -7.24 -7.96
C ASP A 122 -15.05 -6.79 -9.42
N ASP A 123 -14.66 -5.53 -9.63
CA ASP A 123 -14.49 -4.90 -10.94
C ASP A 123 -13.09 -5.20 -11.49
#